data_AF-A0A140DLK8-F1
#
_entry.id   AF-A0A140DLK8-F1
#
_cell.length_a   1.000
_cell.length_b   1.000
_cell.length_c   1.000
_cell.angle_alpha   90.00
_cell.angle_beta   90.00
_cell.angle_gamma   90.00
#
_symmetry.space_group_name_H-M   'P 1'
#
loop_
_entity.id
_entity.type
_entity.pdbx_description
1 polymer ?
#
loop_
_entity_poly.entity_id
_entity_poly.type
_entity_poly.pdbx_seq_one_letter_code
_entity_poly.pdbx_strand_id
1 'polypeptide(L)'
;YLPEFREFRKQHEFFEICRTPELACTVTLQPLERFPLDASIIFSDILVVPQALGMEVIMQPGEGPVFPEPLVSPDDIKKLNTGVDVDVELKYVFDAITLTRHRLDGKVPLLGFSGAPWTLMGYMIEGKGSKTMSKAKKWLYQWPEESHILLKHLAHVIVNYLVGQARAGAQAMQLFDTSAEYLGPELFEKFALPYIIQIRKEVKAR
;
A
#
# COMPACT_ATOMS: atom_id res chain seq x y z
N TYR A 1 -9.03 19.16 5.66
CA TYR A 1 -7.97 19.05 4.64
C TYR A 1 -7.16 20.33 4.63
N LEU A 2 -5.83 20.21 4.65
CA LEU A 2 -4.90 21.34 4.63
C LEU A 2 -5.12 22.19 3.36
N PRO A 3 -5.26 23.53 3.48
CA PRO A 3 -5.39 24.43 2.33
C PRO A 3 -4.23 24.29 1.33
N GLU A 4 -3.00 24.20 1.82
CA GLU A 4 -1.78 24.04 1.00
C GLU A 4 -1.76 22.70 0.26
N PHE A 5 -2.21 21.60 0.88
CA PHE A 5 -2.34 20.31 0.19
C PHE A 5 -3.39 20.38 -0.92
N ARG A 6 -4.53 21.05 -0.66
CA ARG A 6 -5.58 21.23 -1.68
C ARG A 6 -5.09 22.05 -2.86
N GLU A 7 -4.34 23.12 -2.60
CA GLU A 7 -3.77 23.94 -3.67
C GLU A 7 -2.72 23.16 -4.47
N PHE A 8 -1.85 22.44 -3.78
CA PHE A 8 -0.86 21.56 -4.40
C PHE A 8 -1.50 20.47 -5.28
N ARG A 9 -2.59 19.85 -4.81
CA ARG A 9 -3.35 18.82 -5.56
C ARG A 9 -4.08 19.34 -6.80
N LYS A 10 -4.29 20.65 -6.96
CA LYS A 10 -4.84 21.21 -8.19
C LYS A 10 -3.82 21.24 -9.33
N GLN A 11 -2.54 21.22 -8.99
CA GLN A 11 -1.43 21.36 -9.94
C GLN A 11 -0.84 20.02 -10.36
N HIS A 12 -1.08 18.96 -9.58
CA HIS A 12 -0.49 17.64 -9.77
C HIS A 12 -1.51 16.53 -9.59
N GLU A 13 -1.42 15.50 -10.43
CA GLU A 13 -2.23 14.29 -10.30
C GLU A 13 -1.80 13.44 -9.09
N PHE A 14 -2.69 12.59 -8.57
CA PHE A 14 -2.43 11.94 -7.27
C PHE A 14 -1.23 10.99 -7.35
N PHE A 15 -1.23 10.13 -8.36
CA PHE A 15 -0.12 9.20 -8.57
C PHE A 15 1.14 9.89 -9.10
N GLU A 16 1.02 11.07 -9.72
CA GLU A 16 2.19 11.90 -10.06
C GLU A 16 2.92 12.34 -8.78
N ILE A 17 2.17 12.78 -7.76
CA ILE A 17 2.74 13.13 -6.45
C ILE A 17 3.38 11.90 -5.82
N CYS A 18 2.69 10.75 -5.79
CA CYS A 18 3.24 9.53 -5.20
C CYS A 18 4.50 9.02 -5.92
N ARG A 19 4.61 9.23 -7.25
CA ARG A 19 5.72 8.74 -8.08
C ARG A 19 6.89 9.73 -8.20
N THR A 20 6.74 10.95 -7.70
CA THR A 20 7.79 11.98 -7.77
C THR A 20 8.34 12.24 -6.37
N PRO A 21 9.57 11.81 -6.05
CA PRO A 21 10.15 11.92 -4.71
C PRO A 21 10.05 13.31 -4.08
N GLU A 22 10.28 14.36 -4.87
CA GLU A 22 10.24 15.76 -4.42
C GLU A 22 8.83 16.21 -4.06
N LEU A 23 7.82 15.78 -4.83
CA LEU A 23 6.42 16.11 -4.57
C LEU A 23 5.91 15.36 -3.33
N ALA A 24 6.18 14.06 -3.25
CA ALA A 24 5.87 13.25 -2.07
C ALA A 24 6.54 13.81 -0.80
N CYS A 25 7.82 14.17 -0.86
CA CYS A 25 8.53 14.81 0.24
C CYS A 25 7.87 16.12 0.66
N THR A 26 7.50 16.97 -0.29
CA THR A 26 6.86 18.26 -0.01
C THR A 26 5.55 18.06 0.74
N VAL A 27 4.67 17.17 0.25
CA VAL A 27 3.39 16.87 0.91
C VAL A 27 3.59 16.24 2.29
N THR A 28 4.59 15.37 2.43
CA THR A 28 4.91 14.71 3.71
C THR A 28 5.31 15.70 4.81
N LEU A 29 5.93 16.82 4.45
CA LEU A 29 6.42 17.82 5.41
C LEU A 29 5.35 18.86 5.79
N GLN A 30 4.37 19.14 4.93
CA GLN A 30 3.34 20.17 5.17
C GLN A 30 2.66 20.09 6.55
N PRO A 31 2.25 18.91 7.08
CA PRO A 31 1.63 18.85 8.40
C PRO A 31 2.55 19.32 9.54
N LEU A 32 3.86 19.08 9.44
CA LEU A 32 4.85 19.47 10.46
C LEU A 32 5.10 20.98 10.48
N GLU A 33 4.84 21.68 9.37
CA GLU A 33 4.96 23.14 9.31
C GLU A 33 3.83 23.84 10.06
N ARG A 34 2.68 23.16 10.21
CA ARG A 34 1.50 23.70 10.91
C ARG A 34 1.38 23.25 12.34
N PHE A 35 1.77 22.02 12.62
CA PHE A 35 1.49 21.36 13.89
C PHE A 35 2.76 20.74 14.47
N PRO A 36 2.96 20.83 15.79
CA PRO A 36 4.08 20.18 16.45
C PRO A 36 3.78 18.68 16.64
N LEU A 37 3.74 17.93 15.54
CA LEU A 37 3.54 16.46 15.57
C LEU A 37 4.85 15.76 15.93
N ASP A 38 4.75 14.63 16.62
CA ASP A 38 5.92 13.85 17.06
C ASP A 38 6.46 12.87 15.99
N ALA A 39 5.79 12.76 14.84
CA ALA A 39 6.18 11.88 13.75
C ALA A 39 5.57 12.38 12.42
N SER A 40 6.18 11.99 11.30
CA SER A 40 5.58 12.13 9.97
C SER A 40 5.47 10.76 9.30
N ILE A 41 4.51 10.59 8.40
CA ILE A 41 4.31 9.38 7.60
C ILE A 41 4.49 9.74 6.13
N ILE A 42 5.25 8.92 5.39
CA ILE A 42 5.50 9.17 3.97
C ILE A 42 4.19 9.30 3.19
N PHE A 43 4.09 10.32 2.35
CA PHE A 43 2.97 10.43 1.42
C PHE A 43 3.14 9.43 0.27
N SER A 44 2.31 8.40 0.25
CA SER A 44 2.25 7.38 -0.79
C SER A 44 0.82 6.79 -0.81
N ASP A 45 0.62 5.70 -1.54
CA ASP A 45 -0.66 4.98 -1.59
C ASP A 45 -0.45 3.48 -1.36
N ILE A 46 -1.42 2.78 -0.74
CA ILE A 46 -1.31 1.33 -0.53
C ILE A 46 -1.34 0.55 -1.87
N LEU A 47 -1.95 1.12 -2.91
CA LEU A 47 -2.15 0.48 -4.20
C LEU A 47 -0.91 0.53 -5.11
N VAL A 48 0.20 1.13 -4.65
CA VAL A 48 1.49 1.03 -5.36
C VAL A 48 1.98 -0.43 -5.47
N VAL A 49 1.59 -1.29 -4.52
CA VAL A 49 1.92 -2.73 -4.57
C VAL A 49 1.17 -3.45 -5.73
N PRO A 50 -0.17 -3.35 -5.83
CA PRO A 50 -0.89 -3.78 -7.03
C PRO A 50 -0.35 -3.19 -8.34
N GLN A 51 0.03 -1.91 -8.36
CA GLN A 51 0.65 -1.30 -9.54
C GLN A 51 1.97 -1.97 -9.92
N ALA A 52 2.84 -2.24 -8.94
CA ALA A 52 4.09 -2.95 -9.16
C ALA A 52 3.89 -4.39 -9.67
N LEU A 53 2.75 -5.01 -9.33
CA LEU A 53 2.32 -6.30 -9.87
C LEU A 53 1.72 -6.22 -11.27
N GLY A 54 1.74 -5.04 -11.92
CA GLY A 54 1.28 -4.83 -13.29
C GLY A 54 -0.19 -4.45 -13.41
N MET A 55 -0.89 -4.14 -12.33
CA MET A 55 -2.28 -3.68 -12.41
C MET A 55 -2.36 -2.16 -12.61
N GLU A 56 -3.22 -1.71 -13.51
CA GLU A 56 -3.50 -0.29 -13.67
C GLU A 56 -4.44 0.21 -12.55
N VAL A 57 -4.15 1.40 -12.01
CA VAL A 57 -5.00 2.08 -11.02
C VAL A 57 -5.19 3.52 -11.45
N ILE A 58 -6.45 3.93 -11.58
CA ILE A 58 -6.86 5.26 -11.99
C ILE A 58 -7.59 5.93 -10.84
N MET A 59 -7.23 7.18 -10.53
CA MET A 59 -7.98 7.99 -9.56
C MET A 59 -9.17 8.64 -10.26
N GLN A 60 -10.38 8.19 -9.94
CA GLN A 60 -11.61 8.77 -10.49
C GLN A 60 -12.21 9.80 -9.51
N PRO A 61 -12.54 11.02 -9.96
CA PRO A 61 -13.18 12.04 -9.12
C PRO A 61 -14.48 11.54 -8.48
N GLY A 62 -14.56 11.62 -7.15
CA GLY A 62 -15.74 11.19 -6.38
C GLY A 62 -15.86 9.69 -6.11
N GLU A 63 -15.14 8.84 -6.85
CA GLU A 63 -15.13 7.38 -6.64
C GLU A 63 -13.86 6.88 -5.93
N GLY A 64 -12.73 7.58 -6.09
CA GLY A 64 -11.44 7.16 -5.55
C GLY A 64 -10.67 6.25 -6.53
N PRO A 65 -9.81 5.35 -6.05
CA PRO A 65 -9.03 4.48 -6.93
C PRO A 65 -9.90 3.40 -7.56
N VAL A 66 -9.71 3.21 -8.88
CA VAL A 66 -10.41 2.22 -9.70
C VAL A 66 -9.39 1.42 -10.50
N PHE A 67 -9.57 0.10 -10.53
CA PHE A 67 -8.88 -0.83 -11.39
C PHE A 67 -9.76 -1.07 -12.64
N PRO A 68 -9.33 -0.68 -13.85
CA PRO A 68 -10.08 -0.94 -15.07
C PRO A 68 -10.27 -2.44 -15.33
N GLU A 69 -9.26 -3.24 -14.99
CA GLU A 69 -9.24 -4.69 -15.17
C GLU A 69 -9.03 -5.39 -13.81
N PRO A 70 -10.06 -5.48 -12.96
CA PRO A 70 -9.96 -6.19 -11.69
C PRO A 70 -9.86 -7.71 -11.90
N LEU A 71 -9.36 -8.42 -10.89
CA LEU A 71 -9.31 -9.88 -10.88
C LEU A 71 -10.72 -10.45 -10.76
N VAL A 72 -11.11 -11.34 -11.69
CA VAL A 72 -12.47 -11.91 -11.76
C VAL A 72 -12.46 -13.41 -11.50
N SER A 73 -11.34 -14.08 -11.77
CA SER A 73 -11.13 -15.51 -11.53
C SER A 73 -9.67 -15.84 -11.22
N PRO A 74 -9.36 -16.99 -10.61
CA PRO A 74 -7.98 -17.37 -10.29
C PRO A 74 -7.01 -17.37 -11.48
N ASP A 75 -7.50 -17.57 -12.71
CA ASP A 75 -6.66 -17.49 -13.90
C ASP A 75 -6.08 -16.08 -14.11
N ASP A 76 -6.74 -15.03 -13.61
CA ASP A 76 -6.24 -13.65 -13.71
C ASP A 76 -4.98 -13.44 -12.86
N ILE A 77 -4.72 -14.26 -11.84
CA ILE A 77 -3.48 -14.20 -11.04
C ILE A 77 -2.26 -14.41 -11.95
N LYS A 78 -2.39 -15.21 -13.02
CA LYS A 78 -1.31 -15.47 -13.99
C LYS A 78 -0.91 -14.24 -14.80
N LYS A 79 -1.76 -13.20 -14.83
CA LYS A 79 -1.48 -11.93 -15.50
C LYS A 79 -0.61 -11.00 -14.64
N LEU A 80 -0.52 -11.26 -13.34
CA LEU A 80 0.28 -10.45 -12.42
C LEU A 80 1.77 -10.71 -12.65
N ASN A 81 2.58 -9.66 -12.48
CA ASN A 81 4.03 -9.76 -12.49
C ASN A 81 4.54 -10.41 -11.20
N THR A 82 4.44 -11.73 -11.11
CA THR A 82 4.86 -12.50 -9.93
C THR A 82 6.38 -12.50 -9.69
N GLY A 83 7.17 -12.07 -10.69
CA GLY A 83 8.62 -11.91 -10.62
C GLY A 83 9.07 -10.47 -10.37
N VAL A 84 8.17 -9.59 -9.90
CA VAL A 84 8.49 -8.16 -9.69
C VAL A 84 9.72 -7.97 -8.82
N ASP A 85 10.67 -7.17 -9.32
CA ASP A 85 11.76 -6.63 -8.51
C ASP A 85 11.27 -5.35 -7.82
N VAL A 86 10.95 -5.47 -6.54
CA VAL A 86 10.41 -4.38 -5.72
C VAL A 86 11.40 -3.21 -5.61
N ASP A 87 12.70 -3.49 -5.60
CA ASP A 87 13.73 -2.46 -5.45
C ASP A 87 13.83 -1.58 -6.70
N VAL A 88 13.53 -2.15 -7.87
CA VAL A 88 13.46 -1.41 -9.14
C VAL A 88 12.12 -0.72 -9.30
N GLU A 89 11.02 -1.46 -9.16
CA GLU A 89 9.68 -0.96 -9.51
C GLU A 89 9.17 0.10 -8.53
N LEU A 90 9.51 -0.02 -7.24
CA LEU A 90 9.09 0.92 -6.20
C LEU A 90 10.22 1.85 -5.74
N LYS A 91 11.29 1.96 -6.54
CA LYS A 91 12.45 2.83 -6.23
C LYS A 91 12.04 4.27 -5.90
N TYR A 92 11.06 4.82 -6.61
CA TYR A 92 10.58 6.18 -6.39
C TYR A 92 10.06 6.40 -4.96
N VAL A 93 9.45 5.38 -4.33
CA VAL A 93 9.02 5.49 -2.93
C VAL A 93 10.23 5.53 -1.99
N PHE A 94 11.24 4.71 -2.27
CA PHE A 94 12.45 4.66 -1.46
C PHE A 94 13.26 5.96 -1.58
N ASP A 95 13.31 6.54 -2.77
CA ASP A 95 13.91 7.85 -3.01
C ASP A 95 13.15 8.96 -2.26
N ALA A 96 11.80 8.90 -2.25
CA ALA A 96 10.97 9.83 -1.49
C ALA A 96 11.23 9.75 0.03
N ILE A 97 11.35 8.53 0.56
CA ILE A 97 11.67 8.30 1.98
C ILE A 97 13.06 8.85 2.32
N THR A 98 14.06 8.54 1.49
CA THR A 98 15.44 9.00 1.68
C THR A 98 15.49 10.53 1.69
N LEU A 99 14.89 11.17 0.68
CA LEU A 99 14.82 12.62 0.58
C LEU A 99 14.11 13.24 1.77
N THR A 100 12.96 12.69 2.15
CA THR A 100 12.18 13.17 3.31
C THR A 100 12.98 13.03 4.60
N ARG A 101 13.68 11.91 4.80
CA ARG A 101 14.53 11.67 5.97
C ARG A 101 15.63 12.72 6.08
N HIS A 102 16.28 13.06 4.97
CA HIS A 102 17.26 14.15 4.94
C HIS A 102 16.62 15.51 5.27
N ARG A 103 15.45 15.83 4.71
CA ARG A 103 14.76 17.11 4.98
C ARG A 103 14.22 17.24 6.40
N LEU A 104 13.86 16.12 7.03
CA LEU A 104 13.45 16.11 8.43
C LEU A 104 14.59 16.47 9.37
N ASP A 105 15.85 16.30 8.97
CA ASP A 105 17.05 16.69 9.72
C ASP A 105 16.99 16.31 11.21
N GLY A 106 16.61 15.05 11.47
CA GLY A 106 16.54 14.55 12.84
C GLY A 106 15.33 15.00 13.67
N LYS A 107 14.51 15.95 13.21
CA LYS A 107 13.44 16.58 14.01
C LYS A 107 12.41 15.58 14.56
N VAL A 108 11.91 14.69 13.70
CA VAL A 108 10.93 13.65 14.06
C VAL A 108 11.20 12.36 13.27
N PRO A 109 10.76 11.19 13.75
CA PRO A 109 10.79 9.95 12.97
C PRO A 109 9.90 10.02 11.72
N LEU A 110 10.34 9.31 10.67
CA LEU A 110 9.54 9.07 9.46
C LEU A 110 8.97 7.66 9.49
N LEU A 111 7.66 7.53 9.30
CA LEU A 111 6.95 6.27 9.18
C LEU A 111 6.84 5.88 7.70
N GLY A 112 7.22 4.64 7.40
CA GLY A 112 6.84 3.95 6.18
C GLY A 112 5.55 3.16 6.38
N PHE A 113 4.93 2.71 5.29
CA PHE A 113 3.71 1.90 5.40
C PHE A 113 3.43 1.01 4.19
N SER A 114 2.50 0.08 4.38
CA SER A 114 1.89 -0.70 3.30
C SER A 114 0.45 -1.10 3.65
N GLY A 115 -0.32 -1.51 2.65
CA GLY A 115 -1.59 -2.19 2.86
C GLY A 115 -1.36 -3.66 3.23
N ALA A 116 -2.22 -4.23 4.07
CA ALA A 116 -2.18 -5.65 4.39
C ALA A 116 -2.65 -6.51 3.20
N PRO A 117 -2.22 -7.78 3.10
CA PRO A 117 -2.55 -8.66 1.98
C PRO A 117 -4.05 -8.77 1.70
N TRP A 118 -4.88 -8.92 2.73
CA TRP A 118 -6.34 -9.01 2.57
C TRP A 118 -6.93 -7.73 1.99
N THR A 119 -6.58 -6.58 2.56
CA THR A 119 -7.02 -5.27 2.05
C THR A 119 -6.61 -5.09 0.59
N LEU A 120 -5.36 -5.36 0.22
CA LEU A 120 -4.88 -5.22 -1.16
C LEU A 120 -5.59 -6.17 -2.12
N MET A 121 -5.66 -7.46 -1.79
CA MET A 121 -6.41 -8.47 -2.56
C MET A 121 -7.87 -8.03 -2.76
N GLY A 122 -8.46 -7.47 -1.72
CA GLY A 122 -9.79 -6.90 -1.74
C GLY A 122 -9.97 -5.83 -2.82
N TYR A 123 -9.11 -4.82 -2.86
CA TYR A 123 -9.13 -3.81 -3.93
C TYR A 123 -8.92 -4.41 -5.32
N MET A 124 -7.97 -5.35 -5.46
CA MET A 124 -7.66 -6.00 -6.74
C MET A 124 -8.86 -6.78 -7.31
N ILE A 125 -9.72 -7.35 -6.46
CA ILE A 125 -10.90 -8.14 -6.87
C ILE A 125 -12.16 -7.27 -6.97
N GLU A 126 -12.38 -6.36 -6.01
CA GLU A 126 -13.55 -5.47 -6.03
C GLU A 126 -13.47 -4.51 -7.22
N GLY A 127 -12.26 -4.09 -7.55
CA GLY A 127 -11.91 -3.13 -8.60
C GLY A 127 -11.98 -1.68 -8.14
N LYS A 128 -12.43 -1.42 -6.91
CA LYS A 128 -12.46 -0.10 -6.27
C LYS A 128 -12.76 -0.26 -4.78
N GLY A 129 -12.88 0.86 -4.06
CA GLY A 129 -13.36 0.84 -2.68
C GLY A 129 -14.74 0.16 -2.57
N SER A 130 -14.89 -0.71 -1.58
CA SER A 130 -16.12 -1.49 -1.37
C SER A 130 -16.57 -1.38 0.09
N LYS A 131 -17.88 -1.23 0.29
CA LYS A 131 -18.51 -1.16 1.64
C LYS A 131 -18.91 -2.54 2.18
N THR A 132 -18.70 -3.59 1.39
CA THR A 132 -19.16 -4.94 1.74
C THR A 132 -18.11 -6.01 1.48
N MET A 133 -17.15 -5.74 0.58
CA MET A 133 -16.14 -6.70 0.12
C MET A 133 -16.79 -8.00 -0.40
N SER A 134 -17.94 -7.90 -1.06
CA SER A 134 -18.77 -9.05 -1.41
C SER A 134 -18.13 -9.95 -2.47
N LYS A 135 -17.44 -9.39 -3.47
CA LYS A 135 -16.72 -10.16 -4.49
C LYS A 135 -15.49 -10.82 -3.87
N ALA A 136 -14.71 -10.06 -3.10
CA ALA A 136 -13.52 -10.56 -2.44
C ALA A 136 -13.85 -11.68 -1.44
N LYS A 137 -14.94 -11.54 -0.65
CA LYS A 137 -15.39 -12.63 0.25
C LYS A 137 -15.90 -13.84 -0.52
N LYS A 138 -16.69 -13.64 -1.58
CA LYS A 138 -17.12 -14.75 -2.44
C LYS A 138 -15.91 -15.53 -2.97
N TRP A 139 -14.85 -14.82 -3.36
CA TRP A 139 -13.60 -15.43 -3.81
C TRP A 139 -12.99 -16.34 -2.73
N LEU A 140 -12.90 -15.89 -1.47
CA LEU A 140 -12.36 -16.71 -0.36
C LEU A 140 -13.10 -18.04 -0.20
N TYR A 141 -14.43 -18.03 -0.37
CA TYR A 141 -15.25 -19.24 -0.26
C TYR A 141 -15.16 -20.13 -1.51
N GLN A 142 -15.10 -19.52 -2.69
CA GLN A 142 -15.14 -20.24 -3.95
C GLN A 142 -13.78 -20.85 -4.31
N TRP A 143 -12.69 -20.19 -3.95
CA TRP A 143 -11.31 -20.52 -4.33
C TRP A 143 -10.34 -20.33 -3.15
N PRO A 144 -10.47 -21.12 -2.07
CA PRO A 144 -9.68 -20.94 -0.86
C PRO A 144 -8.18 -21.14 -1.08
N GLU A 145 -7.79 -22.11 -1.90
CA GLU A 145 -6.37 -22.40 -2.18
C GLU A 145 -5.73 -21.26 -3.00
N GLU A 146 -6.43 -20.77 -4.02
CA GLU A 146 -5.97 -19.68 -4.87
C GLU A 146 -5.96 -18.34 -4.12
N SER A 147 -6.87 -18.17 -3.16
CA SER A 147 -6.80 -17.06 -2.20
C SER A 147 -5.50 -17.10 -1.42
N HIS A 148 -5.13 -18.27 -0.88
CA HIS A 148 -3.89 -18.42 -0.13
C HIS A 148 -2.65 -18.18 -0.98
N ILE A 149 -2.66 -18.58 -2.27
CA ILE A 149 -1.60 -18.28 -3.23
C ILE A 149 -1.41 -16.76 -3.39
N LEU A 150 -2.49 -16.03 -3.66
CA LEU A 150 -2.43 -14.58 -3.87
C LEU A 150 -2.03 -13.83 -2.59
N LEU A 151 -2.62 -14.17 -1.45
CA LEU A 151 -2.31 -13.55 -0.16
C LEU A 151 -0.86 -13.79 0.25
N LYS A 152 -0.33 -14.99 0.03
CA LYS A 152 1.07 -15.31 0.29
C LYS A 152 2.01 -14.52 -0.62
N HIS A 153 1.65 -14.40 -1.90
CA HIS A 153 2.44 -13.64 -2.85
C HIS A 153 2.48 -12.15 -2.47
N LEU A 154 1.33 -11.55 -2.16
CA LEU A 154 1.25 -10.18 -1.64
C LEU A 154 2.08 -10.00 -0.38
N ALA A 155 2.02 -10.95 0.57
CA ALA A 155 2.83 -10.90 1.79
C ALA A 155 4.33 -10.84 1.48
N HIS A 156 4.84 -11.65 0.55
CA HIS A 156 6.26 -11.59 0.16
C HIS A 156 6.65 -10.24 -0.46
N VAL A 157 5.81 -9.69 -1.34
CA VAL A 157 6.05 -8.38 -1.96
C VAL A 157 6.04 -7.27 -0.90
N ILE A 158 5.07 -7.31 0.03
CA ILE A 158 4.99 -6.36 1.15
C ILE A 158 6.21 -6.46 2.05
N VAL A 159 6.72 -7.66 2.36
CA VAL A 159 7.95 -7.83 3.15
C VAL A 159 9.12 -7.13 2.46
N ASN A 160 9.34 -7.38 1.17
CA ASN A 160 10.41 -6.73 0.42
C ASN A 160 10.24 -5.20 0.40
N TYR A 161 9.00 -4.73 0.19
CA TYR A 161 8.68 -3.31 0.17
C TYR A 161 8.94 -2.63 1.52
N LEU A 162 8.49 -3.22 2.64
CA LEU A 162 8.73 -2.69 3.97
C LEU A 162 10.21 -2.74 4.35
N VAL A 163 10.94 -3.80 3.99
CA VAL A 163 12.40 -3.85 4.21
C VAL A 163 13.12 -2.78 3.38
N GLY A 164 12.71 -2.55 2.13
CA GLY A 164 13.23 -1.49 1.26
C GLY A 164 13.01 -0.10 1.84
N GLN A 165 11.79 0.18 2.34
CA GLN A 165 11.47 1.42 3.02
C GLN A 165 12.30 1.64 4.30
N ALA A 166 12.54 0.58 5.10
CA ALA A 166 13.40 0.66 6.28
C ALA A 166 14.85 1.00 5.90
N ARG A 167 15.39 0.35 4.86
CA ARG A 167 16.72 0.66 4.30
C ARG A 167 16.82 2.09 3.77
N ALA A 168 15.75 2.60 3.19
CA ALA A 168 15.65 3.98 2.71
C ALA A 168 15.58 5.03 3.84
N GLY A 169 15.36 4.61 5.09
CA GLY A 169 15.41 5.49 6.26
C GLY A 169 14.09 5.64 7.01
N ALA A 170 13.05 4.86 6.70
CA ALA A 170 11.86 4.77 7.55
C ALA A 170 12.24 4.16 8.91
N GLN A 171 11.78 4.78 10.00
CA GLN A 171 12.15 4.42 11.38
C GLN A 171 11.06 3.63 12.10
N ALA A 172 9.84 3.65 11.57
CA ALA A 172 8.73 2.84 12.03
C ALA A 172 7.85 2.47 10.83
N MET A 173 7.14 1.35 10.93
CA MET A 173 6.36 0.79 9.83
C MET A 173 4.94 0.51 10.26
N GLN A 174 3.98 0.98 9.46
CA GLN A 174 2.56 0.75 9.68
C GLN A 174 1.98 -0.16 8.60
N LEU A 175 1.28 -1.22 9.01
CA LEU A 175 0.53 -2.09 8.12
C LEU A 175 -0.97 -1.77 8.26
N PHE A 176 -1.60 -1.33 7.18
CA PHE A 176 -3.01 -0.97 7.16
C PHE A 176 -3.87 -2.15 6.67
N ASP A 177 -4.60 -2.80 7.57
CA ASP A 177 -5.62 -3.79 7.18
C ASP A 177 -7.04 -3.21 7.29
N THR A 178 -7.29 -2.15 6.53
CA THR A 178 -8.54 -1.37 6.59
C THR A 178 -9.78 -2.20 6.27
N SER A 179 -9.65 -3.27 5.46
CA SER A 179 -10.77 -4.15 5.09
C SER A 179 -10.96 -5.34 6.03
N ALA A 180 -10.16 -5.47 7.11
CA ALA A 180 -10.30 -6.57 8.07
C ALA A 180 -11.69 -6.60 8.73
N GLU A 181 -12.32 -5.44 8.91
CA GLU A 181 -13.66 -5.31 9.50
C GLU A 181 -14.75 -6.11 8.77
N TYR A 182 -14.53 -6.41 7.48
CA TYR A 182 -15.49 -7.15 6.66
C TYR A 182 -15.39 -8.67 6.83
N LEU A 183 -14.38 -9.16 7.54
CA LEU A 183 -14.19 -10.57 7.83
C LEU A 183 -14.77 -10.92 9.20
N GLY A 184 -15.51 -12.03 9.27
CA GLY A 184 -15.80 -12.68 10.54
C GLY A 184 -14.54 -13.31 11.14
N PRO A 185 -14.53 -13.67 12.44
CA PRO A 185 -13.35 -14.19 13.11
C PRO A 185 -12.67 -15.37 12.39
N GLU A 186 -13.45 -16.34 11.91
CA GLU A 186 -12.93 -17.51 11.21
C GLU A 186 -12.20 -17.14 9.90
N LEU A 187 -12.77 -16.25 9.09
CA LEU A 187 -12.12 -15.80 7.86
C LEU A 187 -10.89 -14.93 8.15
N PHE A 188 -10.93 -14.12 9.20
CA PHE A 188 -9.77 -13.31 9.61
C PHE A 188 -8.60 -14.21 10.03
N GLU A 189 -8.87 -15.21 10.89
CA GLU A 189 -7.88 -16.18 11.33
C GLU A 189 -7.30 -17.01 10.17
N LYS A 190 -8.12 -17.32 9.16
CA LYS A 190 -7.69 -18.11 8.01
C LYS A 190 -6.96 -17.28 6.95
N PHE A 191 -7.46 -16.12 6.57
CA PHE A 191 -7.04 -15.40 5.35
C PHE A 191 -6.33 -14.07 5.60
N ALA A 192 -6.36 -13.49 6.81
CA ALA A 192 -5.68 -12.22 7.09
C ALA A 192 -4.53 -12.41 8.08
N LEU A 193 -4.84 -12.91 9.28
CA LEU A 193 -3.90 -13.01 10.40
C LEU A 193 -2.60 -13.77 10.07
N PRO A 194 -2.61 -14.92 9.37
CA PRO A 194 -1.39 -15.67 9.11
C PRO A 194 -0.36 -14.85 8.32
N TYR A 195 -0.82 -14.03 7.39
CA TYR A 195 0.03 -13.21 6.54
C TYR A 195 0.51 -11.95 7.24
N ILE A 196 -0.30 -11.36 8.13
CA ILE A 196 0.17 -10.28 9.02
C ILE A 196 1.30 -10.79 9.92
N ILE A 197 1.14 -12.00 10.49
CA ILE A 197 2.18 -12.63 11.32
C ILE A 197 3.43 -12.92 10.48
N GLN A 198 3.26 -13.44 9.26
CA GLN A 198 4.37 -13.68 8.33
C GLN A 198 5.15 -12.39 8.06
N ILE A 199 4.46 -11.31 7.66
CA ILE A 199 5.09 -10.02 7.36
C ILE A 199 5.87 -9.51 8.57
N ARG A 200 5.24 -9.50 9.75
CA ARG A 200 5.91 -9.07 11.00
C ARG A 200 7.18 -9.87 11.26
N LYS A 201 7.13 -11.19 11.13
CA LYS A 201 8.25 -12.09 11.41
C LYS A 201 9.40 -11.86 10.43
N GLU A 202 9.10 -11.80 9.13
CA GLU A 202 10.12 -11.69 8.08
C GLU A 202 10.74 -10.30 8.01
N VAL A 203 9.95 -9.23 8.19
CA VAL A 203 10.49 -7.86 8.26
C VAL A 203 11.42 -7.72 9.46
N LYS A 204 11.06 -8.27 10.63
CA LYS A 204 11.92 -8.21 11.83
C LYS A 204 13.23 -9.00 11.68
N ALA A 205 13.26 -10.00 10.81
CA ALA A 205 14.42 -10.86 10.61
C ALA A 205 15.46 -10.28 9.61
N ARG A 206 15.13 -9.16 8.94
CA ARG A 206 15.92 -8.56 7.85
C ARG A 206 16.27 -7.12 8.15
#